data_AF-A0A6V7IAM7-F1
#
_entry.id   AF-A0A6V7IAM7-F1
#
_cell.length_a   1.000
_cell.length_b   1.000
_cell.length_c   1.000
_cell.angle_alpha   90.00
_cell.angle_beta   90.00
_cell.angle_gamma   90.00
#
_symmetry.space_group_name_H-M   'P 1'
#
loop_
_entity.id
_entity.type
_entity.pdbx_description
1 polymer ?
#
loop_
_entity_poly.entity_id
_entity_poly.type
_entity_poly.pdbx_seq_one_letter_code
_entity_poly.pdbx_strand_id
1 'polypeptide(L)'
;AWQLRFSHLVGYGAKYYSYLISRAVASWIWQTYFQEDPLSRSAGEKYRRECLAHGGGKPPSKVVSDFLNKEASAENFAKSLVAEIDVKNELVHAVKKI
;
A
#
# COMPACT_ATOMS: atom_id res chain seq x y z
N ALA A 1 -22.00 -21.47 -7.73
CA ALA A 1 -21.43 -20.20 -8.25
C ALA A 1 -20.83 -19.41 -7.09
N TRP A 2 -19.53 -19.06 -7.14
CA TRP A 2 -18.88 -18.22 -6.12
C TRP A 2 -19.21 -16.74 -6.31
N GLN A 3 -19.52 -16.35 -7.55
CA GLN A 3 -19.84 -14.97 -7.96
C GLN A 3 -21.03 -14.41 -7.17
N LEU A 4 -22.05 -15.23 -6.90
CA LEU A 4 -23.24 -14.85 -6.12
C LEU A 4 -22.95 -14.66 -4.62
N ARG A 5 -21.81 -15.16 -4.13
CA ARG A 5 -21.35 -15.00 -2.74
C ARG A 5 -20.27 -13.93 -2.61
N PHE A 6 -19.89 -13.29 -3.71
CA PHE A 6 -18.89 -12.23 -3.69
C PHE A 6 -19.56 -10.89 -3.45
N SER A 7 -19.78 -10.56 -2.17
CA SER A 7 -20.52 -9.38 -1.74
C SER A 7 -19.93 -8.06 -2.26
N HIS A 8 -18.60 -7.98 -2.44
CA HIS A 8 -17.95 -6.80 -3.03
C HIS A 8 -18.40 -6.49 -4.47
N LEU A 9 -18.99 -7.43 -5.21
CA LEU A 9 -19.57 -7.08 -6.51
C LEU A 9 -20.76 -6.12 -6.38
N VAL A 10 -21.42 -6.11 -5.22
CA VAL A 10 -22.52 -5.18 -4.89
C VAL A 10 -21.93 -3.93 -4.22
N GLY A 11 -22.11 -2.76 -4.82
CA GLY A 11 -21.57 -1.47 -4.32
C GLY A 11 -20.07 -1.24 -4.56
N TYR A 12 -19.27 -2.30 -4.72
CA TYR A 12 -17.83 -2.24 -5.04
C TYR A 12 -17.46 -2.87 -6.40
N GLY A 13 -18.47 -3.07 -7.26
CA GLY A 13 -18.31 -3.58 -8.62
C GLY A 13 -17.26 -2.80 -9.42
N ALA A 14 -16.47 -3.54 -10.20
CA ALA A 14 -15.33 -3.04 -10.99
C ALA A 14 -14.20 -2.35 -10.20
N LYS A 15 -14.23 -2.36 -8.86
CA LYS A 15 -13.23 -1.67 -8.02
C LYS A 15 -12.39 -2.61 -7.17
N TYR A 16 -12.63 -3.92 -7.16
CA TYR A 16 -11.92 -4.85 -6.28
C TYR A 16 -10.39 -4.86 -6.46
N TYR A 17 -9.87 -4.46 -7.62
CA TYR A 17 -8.45 -4.27 -7.86
C TYR A 17 -7.81 -3.18 -6.97
N SER A 18 -8.62 -2.25 -6.42
CA SER A 18 -8.18 -1.20 -5.50
C SER A 18 -7.48 -1.75 -4.25
N TYR A 19 -7.80 -2.99 -3.83
CA TYR A 19 -7.10 -3.65 -2.73
C TYR A 19 -5.63 -3.89 -3.07
N LEU A 20 -5.31 -4.28 -4.31
CA LEU A 20 -3.92 -4.48 -4.74
C LEU A 20 -3.17 -3.15 -4.79
N ILE A 21 -3.81 -2.08 -5.29
CA ILE A 21 -3.22 -0.75 -5.32
C ILE A 21 -2.99 -0.22 -3.90
N SER A 22 -3.98 -0.35 -3.02
CA SER A 22 -3.89 0.11 -1.63
C SER A 22 -2.79 -0.66 -0.88
N ARG A 23 -2.67 -1.96 -1.12
CA ARG A 23 -1.60 -2.79 -0.57
C ARG A 23 -0.22 -2.37 -1.07
N ALA A 24 -0.07 -2.09 -2.37
CA ALA A 24 1.17 -1.59 -2.93
C ALA A 24 1.59 -0.24 -2.32
N VAL A 25 0.65 0.71 -2.19
CA VAL A 25 0.91 2.00 -1.54
C VAL A 25 1.30 1.79 -0.08
N ALA A 26 0.58 0.95 0.67
CA ALA A 26 0.90 0.66 2.07
C ALA A 26 2.29 0.03 2.24
N SER A 27 2.64 -0.96 1.40
CA SER A 27 3.96 -1.58 1.41
C SER A 27 5.06 -0.56 1.13
N TRP A 28 4.85 0.30 0.14
CA TRP A 28 5.83 1.32 -0.20
C TRP A 28 6.03 2.35 0.93
N ILE A 29 4.95 2.82 1.55
CA ILE A 29 5.02 3.70 2.72
C ILE A 29 5.79 3.02 3.86
N TRP A 30 5.47 1.75 4.14
CA TRP A 30 6.15 0.96 5.17
C TRP A 30 7.66 0.87 4.92
N GLN A 31 8.04 0.41 3.73
CA GLN A 31 9.44 0.25 3.34
C GLN A 31 10.22 1.57 3.37
N THR A 32 9.57 2.69 2.99
CA THR A 32 10.24 3.99 2.90
C THR A 32 10.41 4.66 4.27
N TYR A 33 9.42 4.54 5.17
CA TYR A 33 9.36 5.40 6.36
C TYR A 33 9.31 4.67 7.70
N PHE A 34 8.94 3.39 7.73
CA PHE A 34 8.62 2.69 8.98
C PHE A 34 9.35 1.35 9.16
N GLN A 35 9.99 0.81 8.12
CA GLN A 35 10.66 -0.48 8.21
C GLN A 35 11.83 -0.49 9.21
N GLU A 36 12.60 0.60 9.28
CA GLU A 36 13.75 0.72 10.20
C GLU A 36 13.30 1.09 11.63
N ASP A 37 12.37 2.04 11.76
CA ASP A 37 11.77 2.46 13.04
C ASP A 37 10.24 2.58 12.91
N PRO A 38 9.49 1.50 13.24
CA PRO A 38 8.04 1.46 13.07
C PRO A 38 7.25 2.49 13.88
N LEU A 39 7.84 3.01 14.96
CA LEU A 39 7.19 3.94 15.89
C LEU A 39 7.83 5.32 15.86
N SER A 40 8.60 5.62 14.80
CA SER A 40 9.22 6.92 14.59
C SER A 40 8.18 8.05 14.64
N ARG A 41 8.32 8.92 15.65
CA ARG A 41 7.44 10.10 15.82
C ARG A 41 7.54 11.04 14.62
N SER A 42 8.72 11.24 14.05
CA SER A 42 8.93 12.13 12.91
C SER A 42 8.28 11.58 11.64
N ALA A 43 8.43 10.28 11.36
CA ALA A 43 7.78 9.62 10.24
C ALA A 43 6.25 9.63 10.38
N GLY A 44 5.74 9.37 11.59
CA GLY A 44 4.31 9.44 11.90
C GLY A 44 3.72 10.83 11.68
N GLU A 45 4.40 11.89 12.12
CA GLU A 45 3.93 13.26 11.92
C GLU A 45 3.94 13.67 10.44
N LYS A 46 4.97 13.22 9.69
CA LYS A 46 5.03 13.39 8.24
C LYS A 46 3.83 12.71 7.56
N TYR A 47 3.58 11.44 7.86
CA TYR A 47 2.45 10.67 7.31
C TYR A 47 1.10 11.30 7.63
N ARG A 48 0.92 11.78 8.87
CA ARG A 48 -0.29 12.48 9.30
C ARG A 48 -0.54 13.74 8.48
N ARG A 49 0.46 14.61 8.33
CA ARG A 49 0.31 15.92 7.69
C ARG A 49 0.25 15.86 6.16
N GLU A 50 1.04 15.00 5.55
CA GLU A 50 1.25 15.00 4.10
C GLU A 50 0.44 13.93 3.37
N CYS A 51 -0.05 12.91 4.07
CA CYS A 51 -0.90 11.88 3.49
C CYS A 51 -2.33 11.95 4.04
N LEU A 52 -2.49 11.74 5.35
CA LEU A 52 -3.81 11.51 5.96
C LEU A 52 -4.68 12.77 6.07
N ALA A 53 -4.07 13.92 6.40
CA ALA A 53 -4.79 15.17 6.67
C ALA A 53 -5.59 15.71 5.47
N HIS A 54 -5.30 15.25 4.25
CA HIS A 54 -5.96 15.73 3.05
C HIS A 54 -7.38 15.18 2.87
N GLY A 55 -7.70 14.00 3.41
CA GLY A 55 -8.97 13.33 3.14
C GLY A 55 -9.29 13.26 1.64
N GLY A 56 -10.50 13.66 1.26
CA GLY A 56 -10.91 13.80 -0.15
C GLY A 56 -10.53 15.14 -0.82
N GLY A 57 -9.85 16.05 -0.11
CA GLY A 57 -9.55 17.40 -0.59
C GLY A 57 -8.35 17.52 -1.53
N LYS A 58 -7.61 16.42 -1.75
CA LYS A 58 -6.46 16.36 -2.68
C LYS A 58 -6.56 15.11 -3.55
N PRO A 59 -6.25 15.19 -4.87
CA PRO A 59 -6.28 14.01 -5.73
C PRO A 59 -5.40 12.87 -5.17
N PRO A 60 -5.90 11.62 -5.07
CA PRO A 60 -5.17 10.53 -4.43
C PRO A 60 -3.79 10.27 -5.04
N SER A 61 -3.66 10.35 -6.37
CA SER A 61 -2.38 10.19 -7.05
C SER A 61 -1.36 11.26 -6.66
N LYS A 62 -1.82 12.49 -6.40
CA LYS A 62 -0.98 13.58 -5.91
C LYS A 62 -0.64 13.43 -4.43
N VAL A 63 -1.57 12.96 -3.60
CA VAL A 63 -1.26 12.61 -2.20
C VAL A 63 -0.13 11.59 -2.15
N VAL A 64 -0.26 10.49 -2.89
CA VAL A 64 0.75 9.42 -2.93
C VAL A 64 2.06 9.94 -3.52
N SER A 65 2.00 10.66 -4.65
CA SER A 65 3.23 11.10 -5.33
C SER A 65 4.02 12.12 -4.52
N ASP A 66 3.33 13.07 -3.92
CA ASP A 66 3.98 14.13 -3.13
C ASP A 66 4.52 13.54 -1.81
N PHE A 67 3.82 12.59 -1.16
CA PHE A 67 4.27 11.97 0.08
C PHE A 67 5.48 11.05 -0.12
N LEU A 68 5.45 10.17 -1.14
CA LEU A 68 6.53 9.21 -1.44
C LEU A 68 7.62 9.77 -2.35
N ASN A 69 7.48 11.03 -2.77
CA ASN A 69 8.38 11.73 -3.69
C ASN A 69 8.69 10.94 -4.98
N LYS A 70 7.68 10.29 -5.55
CA LYS A 70 7.79 9.49 -6.78
C LYS A 70 6.42 9.34 -7.42
N GLU A 71 6.37 9.20 -8.74
CA GLU A 71 5.11 9.10 -9.47
C GLU A 71 4.24 7.91 -9.02
N ALA A 72 2.96 8.20 -8.74
CA ALA A 72 1.90 7.22 -8.54
C ALA A 72 1.46 6.58 -9.86
N SER A 73 2.25 5.61 -10.35
CA SER A 73 1.99 4.87 -11.59
C SER A 73 1.73 3.39 -11.33
N ALA A 74 1.01 2.74 -12.26
CA ALA A 74 0.74 1.29 -12.18
C ALA A 74 2.04 0.46 -12.13
N GLU A 75 3.08 0.88 -12.84
CA GLU A 75 4.40 0.25 -12.82
C GLU A 75 5.04 0.33 -11.43
N ASN A 76 5.01 1.51 -10.79
CA ASN A 76 5.58 1.68 -9.45
C ASN A 76 4.80 0.88 -8.40
N PHE A 77 3.46 0.80 -8.52
CA PHE A 77 2.65 -0.04 -7.65
C PHE A 77 2.94 -1.53 -7.83
N ALA A 78 3.05 -1.99 -9.07
CA ALA A 78 3.41 -3.38 -9.36
C ALA A 78 4.78 -3.74 -8.76
N LYS A 79 5.80 -2.89 -8.95
CA LYS A 79 7.13 -3.08 -8.37
C LYS A 79 7.09 -3.17 -6.84
N SER A 80 6.36 -2.29 -6.17
CA SER A 80 6.23 -2.33 -4.71
C SER A 80 5.55 -3.61 -4.22
N LEU A 81 4.49 -4.04 -4.91
CA LEU A 81 3.78 -5.27 -4.55
C LEU A 81 4.64 -6.52 -4.75
N VAL A 82 5.42 -6.59 -5.84
CA VAL A 82 6.38 -7.68 -6.08
C VAL A 82 7.42 -7.71 -4.96
N ALA A 83 8.02 -6.57 -4.63
CA ALA A 83 8.99 -6.48 -3.53
C ALA A 83 8.39 -6.94 -2.18
N GLU A 84 7.15 -6.58 -1.88
CA GLU A 84 6.45 -7.06 -0.69
C GLU A 84 6.28 -8.59 -0.67
N ILE A 85 5.92 -9.18 -1.82
CA ILE A 85 5.73 -10.61 -1.98
C ILE A 85 7.05 -11.35 -1.81
N ASP A 86 8.14 -10.84 -2.40
CA ASP A 86 9.47 -11.44 -2.31
C ASP A 86 9.96 -11.49 -0.86
N VAL A 87 9.87 -10.37 -0.13
CA VAL A 87 10.22 -10.32 1.30
C VAL A 87 9.39 -11.32 2.12
N LYS A 88 8.08 -11.40 1.87
CA LYS A 88 7.21 -12.37 2.58
C LYS A 88 7.57 -13.81 2.25
N ASN A 89 7.92 -14.10 1.00
CA ASN A 89 8.35 -15.43 0.58
C ASN A 89 9.65 -15.82 1.29
N GLU A 90 10.64 -14.93 1.36
CA GLU A 90 11.90 -15.17 2.07
C GLU A 90 11.65 -15.49 3.56
N LEU A 91 10.78 -14.71 4.23
CA LEU A 91 10.40 -14.95 5.61
C LEU A 91 9.72 -16.31 5.79
N VAL A 92 8.79 -16.68 4.92
CA VAL A 92 8.13 -18.00 4.97
C VAL A 92 9.12 -19.14 4.79
N HIS A 93 10.09 -18.99 3.88
CA HIS A 93 11.14 -20.00 3.68
C HIS A 93 12.06 -20.10 4.90
N ALA A 94 12.39 -18.98 5.54
CA ALA A 94 13.19 -18.97 6.76
C ALA A 94 12.46 -19.70 7.91
N VAL A 95 11.17 -19.43 8.11
CA VAL A 95 10.35 -20.10 9.15
C VAL A 95 10.21 -21.60 8.88
N LYS A 96 10.06 -22.03 7.62
CA LYS A 96 9.93 -23.45 7.26
C LYS A 96 11.24 -24.24 7.34
N LYS A 97 12.40 -23.57 7.39
CA LYS A 97 13.72 -24.19 7.55
C LYS A 97 14.08 -24.46 9.01
N ILE A 98 13.29 -23.95 9.95
CA ILE A 98 13.33 -24.26 11.39
C ILE A 98 12.41 -25.44 11.64
#